data_AF-A0ABD5PQR6-F1
#
_entry.id   AF-A0ABD5PQR6-F1
#
_cell.length_a   1.000
_cell.length_b   1.000
_cell.length_c   1.000
_cell.angle_alpha   90.00
_cell.angle_beta   90.00
_cell.angle_gamma   90.00
#
_symmetry.space_group_name_H-M   'P 1'
#
loop_
_entity.id
_entity.type
_entity.pdbx_description
1 polymer ?
#
loop_
_entity_poly.entity_id
_entity_poly.type
_entity_poly.pdbx_seq_one_letter_code
_entity_poly.pdbx_strand_id
1 'polypeptide(L)'
;MTDRAINFQAIVEGVRSAADGAATVTVDDDGPIDVCRRLFEGLEERTEPTSCEFYMSPNVRRELERRLLGDGVTVESPPFLDRQIRTDVSMPDDTVLFMHPDAVTLGGTVTGTHPVGIGTLSMPDDDRPQI
;
A
#
# COMPACT_ATOMS: atom_id res chain seq x y z
N MET A 1 -3.76 21.21 19.72
CA MET A 1 -4.33 20.62 18.49
C MET A 1 -4.02 19.14 18.55
N THR A 2 -5.03 18.31 18.77
CA THR A 2 -4.84 16.86 18.91
C THR A 2 -4.69 16.29 17.51
N ASP A 3 -3.45 16.30 17.02
CA ASP A 3 -3.04 15.58 15.82
C ASP A 3 -3.20 14.09 16.15
N ARG A 4 -4.39 13.54 15.90
CA ARG A 4 -4.61 12.10 15.93
C ARG A 4 -4.00 11.56 14.64
N ALA A 5 -2.68 11.46 14.63
CA ALA A 5 -1.93 10.82 13.57
C ALA A 5 -2.53 9.44 13.33
N ILE A 6 -2.95 9.18 12.09
CA ILE A 6 -3.42 7.87 11.68
C ILE A 6 -2.24 6.91 11.87
N ASN A 7 -2.39 5.92 12.75
CA ASN A 7 -1.34 4.93 12.98
C ASN A 7 -1.42 3.83 11.93
N PHE A 8 -0.73 4.03 10.81
CA PHE A 8 -0.73 3.08 9.71
C PHE A 8 -0.15 1.72 10.07
N GLN A 9 0.80 1.66 11.02
CA GLN A 9 1.31 0.39 11.52
C GLN A 9 0.20 -0.43 12.18
N ALA A 10 -0.62 0.19 13.03
CA ALA A 10 -1.76 -0.49 13.66
C ALA A 10 -2.82 -0.94 12.63
N ILE A 11 -3.02 -0.15 11.56
CA ILE A 11 -3.92 -0.52 10.45
C ILE A 11 -3.38 -1.75 9.74
N VAL A 12 -2.11 -1.74 9.36
CA VAL A 12 -1.43 -2.85 8.68
C VAL A 12 -1.53 -4.12 9.53
N GLU A 13 -1.24 -4.05 10.82
CA GLU A 13 -1.38 -5.20 11.73
C GLU A 13 -2.84 -5.68 11.82
N GLY A 14 -3.79 -4.75 11.89
CA GLY A 14 -5.22 -5.06 11.89
C GLY A 14 -5.68 -5.77 10.61
N VAL A 15 -5.23 -5.31 9.45
CA VAL A 15 -5.51 -5.93 8.15
C VAL A 15 -4.85 -7.30 8.04
N ARG A 16 -3.58 -7.45 8.46
CA ARG A 16 -2.89 -8.75 8.47
C ARG A 16 -3.60 -9.76 9.35
N SER A 17 -4.08 -9.33 10.52
CA SER A 17 -4.85 -10.18 11.44
C SER A 17 -6.26 -10.51 10.89
N ALA A 18 -6.86 -9.59 10.12
CA ALA A 18 -8.16 -9.76 9.49
C ALA A 18 -8.10 -10.42 8.10
N ALA A 19 -6.93 -10.85 7.62
CA ALA A 19 -6.73 -11.41 6.28
C ALA A 19 -7.55 -12.69 6.01
N ASP A 20 -8.14 -13.29 7.05
CA ASP A 20 -9.12 -14.39 6.94
C ASP A 20 -10.54 -13.92 6.54
N GLY A 21 -10.75 -12.60 6.38
CA GLY A 21 -12.03 -12.00 6.02
C GLY A 21 -12.25 -11.90 4.51
N ALA A 22 -13.49 -12.11 4.07
CA ALA A 22 -13.89 -12.13 2.65
C ALA A 22 -13.58 -10.84 1.85
N ALA A 23 -13.22 -9.73 2.50
CA ALA A 23 -13.00 -8.42 1.88
C ALA A 23 -11.51 -8.00 1.81
N THR A 24 -10.58 -8.85 2.22
CA THR A 24 -9.14 -8.54 2.23
C THR A 24 -8.41 -9.26 1.09
N VAL A 25 -7.50 -8.56 0.43
CA VAL A 25 -6.59 -9.12 -0.59
C VAL A 25 -5.17 -9.00 -0.09
N THR A 26 -4.46 -10.12 0.02
CA THR A 26 -3.04 -10.17 0.39
C THR A 26 -2.21 -10.56 -0.82
N VAL A 27 -1.12 -9.83 -1.06
CA VAL A 27 -0.19 -10.07 -2.18
C VAL A 27 1.24 -10.07 -1.65
N ASP A 28 2.07 -10.98 -2.16
CA ASP A 28 3.50 -11.02 -1.86
C ASP A 28 4.29 -11.04 -3.18
N ASP A 29 5.23 -10.10 -3.35
CA ASP A 29 6.13 -10.03 -4.52
C ASP A 29 7.48 -9.36 -4.19
N ASP A 30 8.46 -9.54 -5.07
CA ASP A 30 9.83 -9.01 -4.97
C ASP A 30 9.96 -7.52 -5.34
N GLY A 31 8.86 -6.84 -5.68
CA GLY A 31 8.90 -5.49 -6.22
C GLY A 31 7.66 -4.63 -5.97
N PRO A 32 7.83 -3.33 -5.71
CA PRO A 32 6.71 -2.42 -5.45
C PRO A 32 5.79 -2.25 -6.65
N ILE A 33 6.32 -2.38 -7.88
CA ILE A 33 5.50 -2.33 -9.10
C ILE A 33 4.56 -3.54 -9.15
N ASP A 34 5.09 -4.76 -9.02
CA ASP A 34 4.33 -6.00 -9.10
C ASP A 34 3.30 -6.10 -7.98
N VAL A 35 3.70 -5.75 -6.75
CA VAL A 35 2.78 -5.67 -5.60
C VAL A 35 1.62 -4.72 -5.91
N CYS A 36 1.90 -3.50 -6.35
CA CYS A 36 0.84 -2.53 -6.63
C CYS A 36 -0.08 -2.98 -7.77
N ARG A 37 0.48 -3.60 -8.83
CA ARG A 37 -0.31 -4.14 -9.96
C ARG A 37 -1.23 -5.26 -9.52
N ARG A 38 -0.74 -6.24 -8.77
CA ARG A 38 -1.56 -7.36 -8.29
C ARG A 38 -2.61 -6.91 -7.27
N LEU A 39 -2.28 -5.94 -6.41
CA LEU A 39 -3.27 -5.34 -5.50
C LEU A 39 -4.38 -4.63 -6.28
N PHE A 40 -4.00 -3.87 -7.31
CA PHE A 40 -4.94 -3.21 -8.19
C PHE A 40 -5.83 -4.23 -8.89
N GLU A 41 -5.26 -5.22 -9.58
CA GLU A 41 -6.00 -6.24 -10.32
C GLU A 41 -6.94 -7.03 -9.39
N GLY A 42 -6.48 -7.41 -8.19
CA GLY A 42 -7.29 -8.14 -7.21
C GLY A 42 -8.43 -7.33 -6.59
N LEU A 43 -8.37 -5.99 -6.67
CA LEU A 43 -9.37 -5.09 -6.08
C LEU A 43 -10.16 -4.29 -7.11
N GLU A 44 -9.73 -4.20 -8.37
CA GLU A 44 -10.39 -3.45 -9.43
C GLU A 44 -11.80 -3.98 -9.68
N GLU A 45 -12.00 -5.30 -9.68
CA GLU A 45 -13.33 -5.91 -9.82
C GLU A 45 -14.24 -5.69 -8.59
N ARG A 46 -13.66 -5.25 -7.46
CA ARG A 46 -14.33 -5.13 -6.16
C ARG A 46 -14.47 -3.69 -5.68
N THR A 47 -13.88 -2.73 -6.39
CA THR A 47 -13.81 -1.32 -5.97
C THR A 47 -14.30 -0.41 -7.08
N GLU A 48 -14.87 0.73 -6.70
CA GLU A 48 -15.13 1.77 -7.68
C GLU A 48 -13.79 2.33 -8.19
N PRO A 49 -13.62 2.48 -9.51
CA PRO A 49 -12.31 2.65 -10.15
C PRO A 49 -11.65 4.02 -9.93
N THR A 50 -12.08 4.84 -8.98
CA THR A 50 -11.47 6.16 -8.74
C THR A 50 -11.32 6.51 -7.27
N SER A 51 -11.77 5.64 -6.36
CA SER A 51 -11.93 6.01 -4.95
C SER A 51 -10.89 5.38 -4.02
N CYS A 52 -10.11 4.42 -4.51
CA CYS A 52 -9.02 3.80 -3.76
C CYS A 52 -7.68 4.51 -3.96
N GLU A 53 -6.84 4.49 -2.93
CA GLU A 53 -5.51 5.08 -2.93
C GLU A 53 -4.47 4.06 -2.46
N PHE A 54 -3.24 4.19 -2.95
CA PHE A 54 -2.09 3.46 -2.44
C PHE A 54 -1.48 4.22 -1.27
N TYR A 55 -1.18 3.53 -0.18
CA TYR A 55 -0.44 4.03 0.97
C TYR A 55 0.84 3.21 1.10
N MET A 56 1.98 3.88 1.26
CA MET A 56 3.29 3.23 1.37
C MET A 56 4.28 4.12 2.11
N SER A 57 5.41 3.57 2.54
CA SER A 57 6.46 4.40 3.14
C SER A 57 7.13 5.29 2.07
N PRO A 58 7.77 6.41 2.49
CA PRO A 58 8.59 7.21 1.56
C PRO A 58 9.72 6.41 0.91
N ASN A 59 10.24 5.37 1.56
CA ASN A 59 11.29 4.53 0.98
C ASN A 59 10.74 3.63 -0.12
N VAL A 60 9.58 3.00 0.11
CA VAL A 60 8.87 2.21 -0.91
C VAL A 60 8.52 3.06 -2.12
N ARG A 61 8.05 4.29 -1.92
CA ARG A 61 7.79 5.22 -3.02
C ARG A 61 9.04 5.52 -3.84
N ARG A 62 10.18 5.79 -3.18
CA ARG A 62 11.45 6.04 -3.88
C ARG A 62 11.89 4.81 -4.68
N GLU A 63 11.72 3.61 -4.14
CA GLU A 63 12.03 2.37 -4.85
C GLU A 63 11.09 2.17 -6.06
N LEU A 64 9.80 2.44 -5.90
CA LEU A 64 8.83 2.45 -6.99
C LEU A 64 9.25 3.42 -8.10
N GLU A 65 9.57 4.67 -7.75
CA GLU A 65 10.03 5.69 -8.70
C GLU A 65 11.33 5.27 -9.41
N ARG A 66 12.29 4.70 -8.68
CA ARG A 66 13.55 4.18 -9.25
C ARG A 66 13.31 3.06 -10.25
N ARG A 67 12.47 2.08 -9.91
CA ARG A 67 12.17 0.96 -10.81
C ARG A 67 11.39 1.41 -12.04
N LEU A 68 10.43 2.33 -11.89
CA LEU A 68 9.70 2.90 -13.02
C LEU A 68 10.63 3.63 -13.99
N LEU A 69 11.56 4.44 -13.47
CA LEU A 69 12.60 5.09 -14.28
C LEU A 69 13.53 4.07 -14.96
N GLY A 70 13.88 2.97 -14.29
CA GLY A 70 14.72 1.89 -14.81
C GLY A 70 14.06 1.08 -15.93
N ASP A 71 12.75 0.85 -15.83
CA ASP A 71 11.94 0.16 -16.86
C ASP A 71 11.58 1.06 -18.06
N GLY A 72 12.04 2.32 -18.07
CA GLY A 72 11.73 3.28 -19.14
C GLY A 72 10.28 3.78 -19.12
N VAL A 73 9.57 3.58 -18.01
CA VAL A 73 8.25 4.15 -17.76
C VAL A 73 8.45 5.57 -17.24
N THR A 74 8.10 6.56 -18.04
CA THR A 74 8.24 7.98 -17.68
C THR A 74 7.35 8.30 -16.48
N VAL A 75 7.97 8.58 -15.33
CA VAL A 75 7.32 8.97 -14.06
C VAL A 75 6.86 10.44 -14.07
N GLU A 76 6.48 10.96 -15.24
CA GLU A 76 5.94 12.31 -15.35
C GLU A 76 4.44 12.27 -15.05
N SER A 77 4.15 12.33 -13.75
CA SER A 77 2.84 12.54 -13.09
C SER A 77 2.17 11.29 -12.53
N PRO A 78 1.65 11.37 -11.28
CA PRO A 78 0.54 10.52 -10.91
C PRO A 78 -0.64 10.74 -11.87
N PRO A 79 -1.45 9.69 -12.09
CA PRO A 79 -1.51 8.55 -11.18
C PRO A 79 -0.92 7.25 -11.77
N PHE A 80 -0.05 6.57 -10.99
CA PHE A 80 0.37 5.19 -11.29
C PHE A 80 -0.86 4.28 -11.19
N LEU A 81 -1.17 3.56 -12.26
CA LEU A 81 -2.42 2.80 -12.42
C LEU A 81 -3.68 3.66 -12.25
N ASP A 82 -3.64 4.95 -12.60
CA ASP A 82 -4.75 5.87 -12.39
C ASP A 82 -5.21 5.97 -10.91
N ARG A 83 -4.34 5.63 -9.94
CA ARG A 83 -4.55 5.82 -8.49
C ARG A 83 -3.58 6.81 -7.85
N GLN A 84 -4.06 7.52 -6.82
CA GLN A 84 -3.21 8.38 -6.00
C GLN A 84 -2.29 7.54 -5.12
N ILE A 85 -1.06 8.02 -4.92
CA ILE A 85 -0.09 7.46 -3.98
C ILE A 85 0.06 8.43 -2.80
N ARG A 86 -0.28 7.96 -1.63
CA ARG A 86 -0.06 8.58 -0.32
C ARG A 86 1.16 7.96 0.32
N THR A 87 1.97 8.81 0.95
CA THR A 87 3.14 8.36 1.71
C THR A 87 3.06 8.84 3.13
N ASP A 88 3.35 7.95 4.06
CA ASP A 88 3.39 8.25 5.48
C ASP A 88 4.59 7.57 6.14
N VAL A 89 5.24 8.24 7.10
CA VAL A 89 6.42 7.72 7.80
C VAL A 89 6.10 6.59 8.78
N SER A 90 4.84 6.42 9.16
CA SER A 90 4.37 5.31 10.00
C SER A 90 4.01 4.06 9.19
N MET A 91 4.04 4.12 7.85
CA MET A 91 3.91 2.94 7.00
C MET A 91 5.18 2.08 7.07
N PRO A 92 5.06 0.75 7.24
CA PRO A 92 6.20 -0.15 7.19
C PRO A 92 6.89 -0.09 5.82
N ASP A 93 8.22 -0.18 5.83
CA ASP A 93 9.04 -0.14 4.61
C ASP A 93 8.92 -1.41 3.75
N ASP A 94 8.36 -2.48 4.29
CA ASP A 94 8.09 -3.73 3.58
C ASP A 94 6.63 -3.84 3.09
N THR A 95 5.81 -2.79 3.25
CA THR A 95 4.36 -2.90 3.03
C THR A 95 3.80 -1.82 2.11
N VAL A 96 2.89 -2.24 1.24
CA VAL A 96 1.99 -1.38 0.47
C VAL A 96 0.56 -1.68 0.90
N LEU A 97 -0.24 -0.65 1.14
CA LEU A 97 -1.66 -0.76 1.44
C LEU A 97 -2.45 -0.13 0.29
N PHE A 98 -3.49 -0.79 -0.18
CA PHE A 98 -4.39 -0.27 -1.21
C PHE A 98 -5.82 -0.31 -0.69
N MET A 99 -6.41 0.86 -0.46
CA MET A 99 -7.74 0.94 0.16
C MET A 99 -8.45 2.24 -0.14
N HIS A 100 -9.76 2.23 0.10
CA HIS A 100 -10.55 3.45 0.18
C HIS A 100 -10.20 4.23 1.47
N PRO A 101 -10.13 5.57 1.47
CA PRO A 101 -9.87 6.35 2.69
C PRO A 101 -10.93 6.10 3.79
N ASP A 102 -12.18 5.83 3.40
CA ASP A 102 -13.26 5.47 4.36
C ASP A 102 -13.25 3.98 4.78
N ALA A 103 -12.33 3.16 4.24
CA ALA A 103 -12.17 1.78 4.69
C ALA A 103 -11.63 1.71 6.13
N VAL A 104 -11.04 2.82 6.62
CA VAL A 104 -10.41 2.89 7.93
C VAL A 104 -10.90 4.12 8.68
N THR A 105 -11.24 3.93 9.94
CA THR A 105 -11.62 5.03 10.83
C THR A 105 -10.40 5.86 11.23
N LEU A 106 -10.62 7.10 11.68
CA LEU A 106 -9.59 7.96 12.30
C LEU A 106 -8.84 7.30 13.48
N GLY A 107 -9.34 6.19 14.03
CA GLY A 107 -8.69 5.39 15.08
C GLY A 107 -7.83 4.23 14.57
N GLY A 108 -7.68 4.07 13.25
CA GLY A 108 -6.89 2.98 12.65
C GLY A 108 -7.62 1.63 12.60
N THR A 109 -8.95 1.62 12.76
CA THR A 109 -9.76 0.39 12.67
C THR A 109 -10.39 0.26 11.29
N VAL A 110 -10.21 -0.90 10.66
CA VAL A 110 -10.85 -1.27 9.39
C VAL A 110 -12.35 -1.44 9.60
N THR A 111 -13.16 -0.76 8.80
CA THR A 111 -14.63 -0.74 8.94
C THR A 111 -15.30 -1.98 8.35
N GLY A 112 -14.63 -2.68 7.44
CA GLY A 112 -15.14 -3.87 6.74
C GLY A 112 -16.12 -3.56 5.61
N THR A 113 -16.45 -2.29 5.37
CA THR A 113 -17.41 -1.84 4.34
C THR A 113 -16.78 -1.76 2.95
N HIS A 114 -15.49 -1.48 2.89
CA HIS A 114 -14.72 -1.40 1.65
C HIS A 114 -13.62 -2.45 1.66
N PRO A 115 -13.31 -3.04 0.50
CA PRO A 115 -12.26 -4.04 0.44
C PRO A 115 -10.89 -3.37 0.64
N VAL A 116 -9.97 -4.10 1.27
CA VAL A 116 -8.64 -3.60 1.64
C VAL A 116 -7.60 -4.56 1.10
N GLY A 117 -6.61 -4.00 0.40
CA GLY A 117 -5.47 -4.71 -0.13
C GLY A 117 -4.23 -4.45 0.70
N ILE A 118 -3.50 -5.50 1.04
CA ILE A 118 -2.18 -5.39 1.63
C ILE A 118 -1.17 -6.20 0.83
N GLY A 119 -0.09 -5.53 0.48
CA GLY A 119 1.01 -6.08 -0.28
C GLY A 119 2.27 -6.10 0.55
N THR A 120 2.96 -7.22 0.59
CA THR A 120 4.25 -7.37 1.24
C THR A 120 5.37 -7.43 0.21
N LEU A 121 6.37 -6.61 0.42
CA LEU A 121 7.57 -6.55 -0.40
C LEU A 121 8.58 -7.53 0.18
N SER A 122 8.92 -8.54 -0.60
CA SER A 122 10.12 -9.33 -0.34
C SER A 122 11.33 -8.47 -0.73
N MET A 123 11.73 -7.56 0.16
CA MET A 123 13.02 -6.92 0.00
C MET A 123 14.08 -8.03 0.16
N PRO A 124 14.95 -8.26 -0.82
CA PRO A 124 16.13 -9.07 -0.56
C PRO A 124 16.87 -8.41 0.60
N ASP A 125 17.29 -9.21 1.59
CA ASP A 125 17.93 -8.79 2.85
C ASP A 125 19.30 -8.06 2.64
N ASP A 126 19.61 -7.67 1.40
CA ASP A 126 20.93 -7.30 0.89
C ASP A 126 21.38 -5.88 1.31
N ASP A 127 20.50 -5.05 1.87
CA ASP A 127 20.85 -3.69 2.33
C ASP A 127 20.63 -3.48 3.84
N ARG A 128 20.69 -4.55 4.66
CA ARG A 128 20.98 -4.32 6.09
C ARG A 128 22.46 -3.96 6.20
N PRO A 129 22.83 -2.76 6.66
CA PRO A 129 24.22 -2.50 6.98
C PRO A 129 24.64 -3.49 8.06
N GLN A 130 25.48 -4.45 7.68
CA GLN A 130 26.22 -5.24 8.65
C GLN A 130 27.18 -4.25 9.34
N ILE A 131 26.85 -3.97 10.59
CA ILE A 131 27.60 -3.17 11.58
C ILE A 131 29.11 -3.40 11.53
#